data_AF-A0A1H9D5Y8-F1
#
_entry.id   AF-A0A1H9D5Y8-F1
#
_cell.length_a   1.000
_cell.length_b   1.000
_cell.length_c   1.000
_cell.angle_alpha   90.00
_cell.angle_beta   90.00
_cell.angle_gamma   90.00
#
_symmetry.space_group_name_H-M   'P 1'
#
loop_
_entity.id
_entity.type
_entity.pdbx_description
1 polymer ?
#
loop_
_entity_poly.entity_id
_entity_poly.type
_entity_poly.pdbx_seq_one_letter_code
_entity_poly.pdbx_strand_id
1 'polypeptide(L)'
;MNSKVKKKFLLFVMIIVLISISVYSYNAYIKQQEMVKSYKREYESLKQSVEEFKSKLEVGPMKDSSSHLYIMEFYQGLIRENNFEKQLIRLNRDYRDVDLSNVKKDVNDLEIEEINKNLDQIDTNIRQLNSMIYQNEIIDQEIDVMFSGDYSVLDDVEIIEDLIDEQARIRSELINLELHKDFAAAKMELDQAMRYKERFFDHAERGIYAEIDYYYYLSLIEEDEIELEELSELIEKEQNTDFKDELINKANEKTQTIEELNELADLSYEEALHAYEQGFDFLSRYAEILDVELETLDHYPTDETHDGL
;
A
#
# COMPACT_ATOMS: atom_id res chain seq x y z
N MET A 1 94.53 -18.25 -9.84
CA MET A 1 93.43 -18.57 -8.90
C MET A 1 93.32 -20.09 -8.75
N ASN A 2 93.52 -20.63 -7.54
CA ASN A 2 93.54 -22.07 -7.27
C ASN A 2 92.18 -22.73 -7.63
N SER A 3 92.20 -23.91 -8.27
CA SER A 3 91.00 -24.68 -8.69
C SER A 3 89.98 -24.90 -7.55
N LYS A 4 90.47 -25.06 -6.31
CA LYS A 4 89.64 -25.16 -5.10
C LYS A 4 88.88 -23.87 -4.76
N VAL A 5 89.46 -22.69 -5.03
CA VAL A 5 88.82 -21.38 -4.77
C VAL A 5 87.70 -21.12 -5.78
N LYS A 6 87.91 -21.48 -7.06
CA LYS A 6 86.86 -21.39 -8.10
C LYS A 6 85.66 -22.29 -7.78
N LYS A 7 85.89 -23.56 -7.36
CA LYS A 7 84.80 -24.47 -6.97
C LYS A 7 84.02 -23.96 -5.76
N LYS A 8 84.69 -23.42 -4.74
CA LYS A 8 84.03 -22.82 -3.56
C LYS A 8 83.19 -21.59 -3.92
N PHE A 9 83.69 -20.73 -4.81
CA PHE A 9 82.95 -19.57 -5.30
C PHE A 9 81.71 -19.97 -6.11
N LEU A 10 81.83 -20.98 -6.97
CA LEU A 10 80.72 -21.47 -7.78
C LEU A 10 79.62 -22.11 -6.92
N LEU A 11 80.00 -22.85 -5.88
CA LEU A 11 79.07 -23.39 -4.89
C LEU A 11 78.34 -22.28 -4.12
N PHE A 12 79.07 -21.23 -3.73
CA PHE A 12 78.52 -20.08 -3.03
C PHE A 12 77.47 -19.32 -3.87
N VAL A 13 77.76 -19.08 -5.16
CA VAL A 13 76.80 -18.45 -6.09
C VAL A 13 75.55 -19.33 -6.27
N MET A 14 75.71 -20.66 -6.38
CA MET A 14 74.59 -21.59 -6.50
C MET A 14 73.69 -21.57 -5.26
N ILE A 15 74.28 -21.51 -4.07
CA ILE A 15 73.55 -21.39 -2.80
C ILE A 15 72.78 -20.07 -2.74
N ILE A 16 73.39 -18.95 -3.14
CA ILE A 16 72.70 -17.66 -3.21
C ILE A 16 71.51 -17.71 -4.17
N VAL A 17 71.66 -18.31 -5.35
CA VAL A 17 70.56 -18.46 -6.31
C VAL A 17 69.44 -19.32 -5.74
N LEU A 18 69.76 -20.43 -5.06
CA LEU A 18 68.76 -21.29 -4.40
C LEU A 18 68.05 -20.57 -3.25
N ILE A 19 68.75 -19.78 -2.45
CA ILE A 19 68.14 -18.96 -1.38
C ILE A 19 67.23 -17.90 -1.99
N SER A 20 67.67 -17.20 -3.02
CA SER A 20 66.85 -16.19 -3.70
C SER A 20 65.58 -16.78 -4.32
N ILE A 21 65.66 -17.97 -4.93
CA ILE A 21 64.50 -18.71 -5.42
C ILE A 21 63.58 -19.08 -4.25
N SER A 22 64.13 -19.63 -3.17
CA SER A 22 63.34 -20.06 -1.99
C SER A 22 62.63 -18.89 -1.30
N VAL A 23 63.31 -17.74 -1.15
CA VAL A 23 62.74 -16.50 -0.60
C VAL A 23 61.65 -15.95 -1.52
N TYR A 24 61.85 -15.99 -2.83
CA TYR A 24 60.84 -15.59 -3.80
C TYR A 24 59.60 -16.49 -3.71
N SER A 25 59.77 -17.82 -3.67
CA SER A 25 58.69 -18.78 -3.51
C SER A 25 57.93 -18.59 -2.19
N TYR A 26 58.64 -18.35 -1.09
CA TYR A 26 58.04 -18.12 0.22
C TYR A 26 57.25 -16.80 0.28
N ASN A 27 57.79 -15.72 -0.28
CA ASN A 27 57.08 -14.44 -0.37
C ASN A 27 55.86 -14.53 -1.31
N ALA A 28 55.96 -15.31 -2.39
CA ALA A 28 54.82 -15.57 -3.28
C ALA A 28 53.72 -16.34 -2.54
N TYR A 29 54.08 -17.34 -1.73
CA TYR A 29 53.16 -18.12 -0.90
C TYR A 29 52.48 -17.28 0.20
N ILE A 30 53.22 -16.40 0.89
CA ILE A 30 52.63 -15.48 1.89
C ILE A 30 51.63 -14.53 1.22
N LYS A 31 52.01 -13.89 0.11
CA LYS A 31 51.09 -13.01 -0.64
C LYS A 31 49.84 -13.75 -1.08
N GLN A 32 49.98 -14.99 -1.53
CA GLN A 32 48.87 -15.84 -1.92
C GLN A 32 47.94 -16.13 -0.74
N GLN A 33 48.47 -16.48 0.43
CA GLN A 33 47.67 -16.68 1.65
C GLN A 33 46.94 -15.41 2.11
N GLU A 34 47.59 -14.26 2.04
CA GLU A 34 46.97 -12.96 2.38
C GLU A 34 45.83 -12.62 1.42
N MET A 35 46.01 -12.83 0.11
CA MET A 35 44.94 -12.62 -0.86
C MET A 35 43.76 -13.58 -0.64
N VAL A 36 44.00 -14.88 -0.38
CA VAL A 36 42.93 -15.84 -0.07
C VAL A 36 42.16 -15.45 1.20
N LYS A 37 42.85 -14.92 2.22
CA LYS A 37 42.19 -14.41 3.44
C LYS A 37 41.41 -13.12 3.24
N SER A 38 41.86 -12.23 2.34
CA SER A 38 41.10 -11.03 1.96
C SER A 38 39.83 -11.45 1.21
N TYR A 39 40.02 -12.34 0.24
CA TYR A 39 38.97 -12.87 -0.61
C TYR A 39 37.84 -13.55 0.19
N LYS A 40 38.19 -14.39 1.17
CA LYS A 40 37.18 -15.03 2.03
C LYS A 40 36.38 -14.01 2.85
N ARG A 41 37.01 -12.91 3.29
CA ARG A 41 36.30 -11.85 4.01
C ARG A 41 35.34 -11.08 3.11
N GLU A 42 35.75 -10.78 1.88
CA GLU A 42 34.90 -10.14 0.88
C GLU A 42 33.70 -11.02 0.52
N TYR A 43 33.89 -12.34 0.38
CA TYR A 43 32.81 -13.30 0.16
C TYR A 43 31.76 -13.27 1.29
N GLU A 44 32.19 -13.44 2.55
CA GLU A 44 31.27 -13.51 3.69
C GLU A 44 30.49 -12.20 3.87
N SER A 45 31.13 -11.05 3.61
CA SER A 45 30.46 -9.75 3.63
C SER A 45 29.39 -9.62 2.54
N LEU A 46 29.70 -10.10 1.32
CA LEU A 46 28.76 -10.08 0.21
C LEU A 46 27.58 -11.03 0.45
N LYS A 47 27.86 -12.24 0.95
CA LYS A 47 26.84 -13.21 1.34
C LYS A 47 25.89 -12.63 2.38
N GLN A 48 26.41 -12.01 3.44
CA GLN A 48 25.59 -11.38 4.47
C GLN A 48 24.71 -10.26 3.88
N SER A 49 25.26 -9.45 2.97
CA SER A 49 24.52 -8.37 2.31
C SER A 49 23.40 -8.91 1.41
N VAL A 50 23.64 -10.01 0.70
CA VAL A 50 22.65 -10.69 -0.15
C VAL A 50 21.52 -11.29 0.70
N GLU A 51 21.84 -11.94 1.82
CA GLU A 51 20.83 -12.47 2.75
C GLU A 51 19.99 -11.36 3.39
N GLU A 52 20.60 -10.24 3.75
CA GLU A 52 19.88 -9.06 4.27
C GLU A 52 18.99 -8.41 3.19
N PHE A 53 19.42 -8.41 1.94
CA PHE A 53 18.58 -7.96 0.84
C PHE A 53 17.36 -8.88 0.68
N LYS A 54 17.58 -10.21 0.62
CA LYS A 54 16.49 -11.19 0.51
C LYS A 54 15.48 -11.04 1.65
N SER A 55 15.94 -10.86 2.89
CA SER A 55 15.03 -10.67 4.03
C SER A 55 14.26 -9.36 3.95
N LYS A 56 14.86 -8.26 3.46
CA LYS A 56 14.15 -6.98 3.26
C LYS A 56 13.12 -7.04 2.14
N LEU A 57 13.31 -7.91 1.14
CA LEU A 57 12.30 -8.15 0.10
C LEU A 57 11.06 -8.89 0.61
N GLU A 58 11.21 -9.74 1.63
CA GLU A 58 10.07 -10.42 2.26
C GLU A 58 9.17 -9.44 3.03
N VAL A 59 9.67 -8.25 3.37
CA VAL A 59 8.95 -7.20 4.11
C VAL A 59 8.20 -6.27 3.15
N GLY A 60 7.34 -6.80 2.29
CA GLY A 60 6.29 -6.06 1.54
C GLY A 60 6.67 -4.70 0.91
N PRO A 61 5.68 -3.86 0.55
CA PRO A 61 5.91 -2.47 0.19
C PRO A 61 6.39 -1.68 1.42
N MET A 62 7.41 -0.84 1.24
CA MET A 62 7.96 -0.03 2.33
C MET A 62 7.07 1.18 2.61
N LYS A 63 6.68 1.35 3.88
CA LYS A 63 5.91 2.51 4.38
C LYS A 63 6.62 3.85 4.18
N ASP A 64 7.94 3.86 3.98
CA ASP A 64 8.72 5.09 3.74
C ASP A 64 9.52 5.00 2.44
N SER A 65 9.17 5.88 1.49
CA SER A 65 9.80 5.98 0.16
C SER A 65 11.30 6.30 0.23
N SER A 66 11.76 7.01 1.26
CA SER A 66 13.15 7.40 1.42
C SER A 66 14.04 6.24 1.88
N SER A 67 13.48 5.37 2.73
CA SER A 67 14.13 4.15 3.20
C SER A 67 14.33 3.12 2.07
N HIS A 68 13.33 2.97 1.19
CA HIS A 68 13.42 2.11 -0.01
C HIS A 68 14.52 2.57 -0.97
N LEU A 69 14.52 3.86 -1.32
CA LEU A 69 15.51 4.41 -2.25
C LEU A 69 16.93 4.22 -1.73
N TYR A 70 17.16 4.50 -0.45
CA TYR A 70 18.47 4.33 0.18
C TYR A 70 18.92 2.87 0.15
N ILE A 71 18.03 1.93 0.44
CA ILE A 71 18.30 0.50 0.40
C ILE A 71 18.66 0.07 -1.03
N MET A 72 17.86 0.48 -2.02
CA MET A 72 18.10 0.18 -3.43
C MET A 72 19.42 0.76 -3.95
N GLU A 73 19.69 2.03 -3.64
CA GLU A 73 20.94 2.71 -4.02
C GLU A 73 22.16 2.06 -3.37
N PHE A 74 22.05 1.69 -2.09
CA PHE A 74 23.09 0.96 -1.36
C PHE A 74 23.42 -0.38 -2.03
N TYR A 75 22.40 -1.19 -2.36
CA TYR A 75 22.62 -2.50 -2.98
C TYR A 75 23.04 -2.41 -4.46
N GLN A 76 22.53 -1.45 -5.23
CA GLN A 76 23.06 -1.15 -6.57
C GLN A 76 24.53 -0.70 -6.51
N GLY A 77 24.90 0.06 -5.49
CA GLY A 77 26.29 0.42 -5.19
C GLY A 77 27.16 -0.82 -4.96
N LEU A 78 26.72 -1.73 -4.09
CA LEU A 78 27.43 -3.00 -3.83
C LEU A 78 27.61 -3.86 -5.08
N ILE A 79 26.59 -3.96 -5.94
CA ILE A 79 26.67 -4.72 -7.20
C ILE A 79 27.62 -4.04 -8.19
N ARG A 80 27.60 -2.71 -8.31
CA ARG A 80 28.49 -1.97 -9.22
C ARG A 80 29.95 -2.01 -8.76
N GLU A 81 30.18 -1.98 -7.45
CA GLU A 81 31.52 -2.09 -6.85
C GLU A 81 32.03 -3.54 -6.77
N ASN A 82 31.18 -4.52 -7.12
CA ASN A 82 31.50 -5.93 -7.11
C ASN A 82 32.64 -6.27 -8.09
N ASN A 83 33.87 -6.12 -7.61
CA ASN A 83 35.09 -6.53 -8.29
C ASN A 83 35.41 -8.01 -8.02
N PHE A 84 34.53 -8.76 -7.35
CA PHE A 84 34.81 -10.10 -6.86
C PHE A 84 35.19 -11.06 -8.00
N GLU A 85 34.46 -11.02 -9.10
CA GLU A 85 34.74 -11.84 -10.29
C GLU A 85 36.04 -11.41 -10.99
N LYS A 86 36.31 -10.09 -11.08
CA LYS A 86 37.57 -9.58 -11.63
C LYS A 86 38.77 -9.98 -10.75
N GLN A 87 38.62 -9.96 -9.44
CA GLN A 87 39.64 -10.40 -8.49
C GLN A 87 39.87 -11.91 -8.58
N LEU A 88 38.81 -12.72 -8.69
CA LEU A 88 38.90 -14.17 -8.90
C LEU A 88 39.65 -14.51 -10.20
N ILE A 89 39.32 -13.83 -11.30
CA ILE A 89 40.02 -13.99 -12.59
C ILE A 89 41.50 -13.63 -12.45
N ARG A 90 41.83 -12.56 -11.73
CA ARG A 90 43.22 -12.14 -11.49
C ARG A 90 43.99 -13.17 -10.66
N LEU A 91 43.37 -13.70 -9.60
CA LEU A 91 43.96 -14.73 -8.75
C LEU A 91 44.27 -16.00 -9.54
N ASN A 92 43.31 -16.44 -10.36
CA ASN A 92 43.43 -17.65 -11.18
C ASN A 92 44.49 -17.49 -12.29
N ARG A 93 44.63 -16.27 -12.85
CA ARG A 93 45.66 -15.95 -13.83
C ARG A 93 47.07 -15.90 -13.22
N ASP A 94 47.21 -15.23 -12.09
CA ASP A 94 48.51 -14.93 -11.48
C ASP A 94 49.02 -16.13 -10.62
N TYR A 95 48.15 -17.08 -10.24
CA TYR A 95 48.48 -18.26 -9.42
C TYR A 95 47.77 -19.55 -9.92
N ARG A 96 48.19 -20.07 -11.08
CA ARG A 96 47.59 -21.22 -11.80
C ARG A 96 47.38 -22.52 -11.01
N ASP A 97 48.03 -22.70 -9.86
CA ASP A 97 47.97 -23.93 -9.06
C ASP A 97 46.98 -23.86 -7.88
N VAL A 98 46.19 -22.78 -7.76
CA VAL A 98 45.13 -22.67 -6.73
C VAL A 98 43.82 -23.19 -7.29
N ASP A 99 43.32 -24.30 -6.74
CA ASP A 99 41.97 -24.76 -7.02
C ASP A 99 40.94 -23.87 -6.31
N LEU A 100 40.30 -23.00 -7.10
CA LEU A 100 39.21 -22.10 -6.66
C LEU A 100 37.84 -22.58 -7.17
N SER A 101 37.71 -23.84 -7.59
CA SER A 101 36.46 -24.37 -8.16
C SER A 101 35.28 -24.29 -7.21
N ASN A 102 35.46 -24.68 -5.94
CA ASN A 102 34.43 -24.57 -4.90
C ASN A 102 33.99 -23.13 -4.68
N VAL A 103 34.94 -22.21 -4.67
CA VAL A 103 34.71 -20.79 -4.46
C VAL A 103 33.95 -20.17 -5.64
N LYS A 104 34.28 -20.56 -6.87
CA LYS A 104 33.54 -20.10 -8.06
C LYS A 104 32.10 -20.61 -8.06
N LYS A 105 31.89 -21.83 -7.55
CA LYS A 105 30.56 -22.35 -7.29
C LYS A 105 29.84 -21.53 -6.21
N ASP A 106 30.50 -21.26 -5.08
CA ASP A 106 29.94 -20.47 -3.98
C ASP A 106 29.50 -19.05 -4.41
N VAL A 107 30.13 -18.46 -5.44
CA VAL A 107 29.73 -17.18 -6.05
C VAL A 107 28.51 -17.31 -6.95
N ASN A 108 28.49 -18.33 -7.79
CA ASN A 108 27.34 -18.59 -8.65
C ASN A 108 26.10 -18.90 -7.79
N ASP A 109 26.30 -19.59 -6.66
CA ASP A 109 25.26 -19.88 -5.66
C ASP A 109 24.74 -18.60 -4.94
N LEU A 110 25.40 -17.45 -5.08
CA LEU A 110 24.89 -16.16 -4.57
C LEU A 110 23.83 -15.52 -5.48
N GLU A 111 23.60 -16.05 -6.69
CA GLU A 111 22.52 -15.61 -7.61
C GLU A 111 22.55 -14.09 -7.93
N ILE A 112 23.74 -13.46 -7.92
CA ILE A 112 23.90 -12.00 -8.04
C ILE A 112 23.29 -11.43 -9.33
N GLU A 113 23.37 -12.19 -10.41
CA GLU A 113 22.82 -11.79 -11.72
C GLU A 113 21.28 -11.77 -11.71
N GLU A 114 20.67 -12.73 -11.00
CA GLU A 114 19.23 -12.79 -10.77
C GLU A 114 18.78 -11.68 -9.82
N ILE A 115 19.53 -11.42 -8.74
CA ILE A 115 19.31 -10.29 -7.83
C ILE A 115 19.36 -8.96 -8.59
N ASN A 116 20.36 -8.78 -9.46
CA ASN A 116 20.51 -7.55 -10.23
C ASN A 116 19.35 -7.34 -11.23
N LYS A 117 18.89 -8.42 -11.87
CA LYS A 117 17.71 -8.37 -12.74
C LYS A 117 16.44 -8.07 -11.94
N ASN A 118 16.31 -8.64 -10.75
CA ASN A 118 15.14 -8.46 -9.91
C ASN A 118 15.10 -7.07 -9.27
N LEU A 119 16.23 -6.44 -8.96
CA LEU A 119 16.28 -5.11 -8.33
C LEU A 119 15.49 -4.04 -9.11
N ASP A 120 15.68 -3.93 -10.43
CA ASP A 120 14.95 -2.95 -11.24
C ASP A 120 13.44 -3.25 -11.31
N GLN A 121 13.09 -4.53 -11.40
CA GLN A 121 11.69 -4.97 -11.38
C GLN A 121 11.04 -4.72 -10.01
N ILE A 122 11.77 -4.94 -8.92
CA ILE A 122 11.33 -4.73 -7.55
C ILE A 122 11.12 -3.25 -7.26
N ASP A 123 12.04 -2.38 -7.69
CA ASP A 123 11.86 -0.93 -7.57
C ASP A 123 10.62 -0.45 -8.33
N THR A 124 10.42 -0.96 -9.55
CA THR A 124 9.23 -0.64 -10.34
C THR A 124 7.95 -1.08 -9.62
N ASN A 125 7.93 -2.32 -9.11
CA ASN A 125 6.79 -2.88 -8.37
C ASN A 125 6.46 -2.07 -7.11
N ILE A 126 7.48 -1.68 -6.33
CA ILE A 126 7.29 -0.88 -5.11
C ILE A 126 6.72 0.49 -5.47
N ARG A 127 7.23 1.15 -6.51
CA ARG A 127 6.68 2.44 -6.97
C ARG A 127 5.24 2.32 -7.42
N GLN A 128 4.89 1.25 -8.12
CA GLN A 128 3.52 1.01 -8.58
C GLN A 128 2.57 0.76 -7.41
N LEU A 129 2.95 -0.08 -6.45
CA LEU A 129 2.15 -0.33 -5.24
C LEU A 129 2.00 0.94 -4.38
N ASN A 130 3.09 1.69 -4.16
CA ASN A 130 3.03 2.93 -3.39
C ASN A 130 2.21 4.01 -4.10
N SER A 131 2.21 4.04 -5.43
CA SER A 131 1.33 4.93 -6.20
C SER A 131 -0.14 4.60 -5.96
N MET A 132 -0.51 3.33 -5.88
CA MET A 132 -1.89 2.90 -5.62
C MET A 132 -2.32 3.17 -4.18
N ILE A 133 -1.39 3.01 -3.21
CA ILE A 133 -1.62 3.40 -1.81
C ILE A 133 -1.86 4.91 -1.72
N TYR A 134 -1.01 5.72 -2.35
CA TYR A 134 -1.19 7.18 -2.39
C TYR A 134 -2.52 7.61 -3.03
N GLN A 135 -2.95 6.94 -4.10
CA GLN A 135 -4.27 7.18 -4.68
C GLN A 135 -5.40 6.79 -3.71
N ASN A 136 -5.23 5.75 -2.91
CA ASN A 136 -6.18 5.40 -1.85
C ASN A 136 -6.20 6.43 -0.71
N GLU A 137 -5.06 7.00 -0.35
CA GLU A 137 -4.98 8.08 0.65
C GLU A 137 -5.71 9.34 0.19
N ILE A 138 -5.73 9.62 -1.13
CA ILE A 138 -6.54 10.71 -1.69
C ILE A 138 -8.03 10.41 -1.51
N ILE A 139 -8.46 9.19 -1.86
CA ILE A 139 -9.84 8.74 -1.63
C ILE A 139 -10.20 8.83 -0.15
N ASP A 140 -9.29 8.44 0.76
CA ASP A 140 -9.51 8.52 2.21
C ASP A 140 -9.76 9.96 2.68
N GLN A 141 -9.00 10.92 2.15
CA GLN A 141 -9.22 12.35 2.43
C GLN A 141 -10.56 12.86 1.90
N GLU A 142 -10.98 12.39 0.73
CA GLU A 142 -12.27 12.78 0.16
C GLU A 142 -13.45 12.17 0.91
N ILE A 143 -13.32 10.93 1.42
CA ILE A 143 -14.27 10.32 2.36
C ILE A 143 -14.40 11.19 3.62
N ASP A 144 -13.26 11.60 4.20
CA ASP A 144 -13.24 12.47 5.38
C ASP A 144 -13.94 13.81 5.12
N VAL A 145 -13.67 14.43 3.97
CA VAL A 145 -14.32 15.68 3.56
C VAL A 145 -15.82 15.51 3.36
N MET A 146 -16.27 14.40 2.75
CA MET A 146 -17.69 14.14 2.51
C MET A 146 -18.46 14.02 3.83
N PHE A 147 -17.96 13.25 4.80
CA PHE A 147 -18.68 13.01 6.06
C PHE A 147 -18.45 14.05 7.18
N SER A 148 -17.40 14.88 7.07
CA SER A 148 -17.13 15.97 8.02
C SER A 148 -17.44 17.36 7.48
N GLY A 149 -17.72 17.48 6.18
CA GLY A 149 -18.02 18.72 5.48
C GLY A 149 -19.46 19.18 5.67
N ASP A 150 -19.69 20.47 5.40
CA ASP A 150 -21.02 21.10 5.41
C ASP A 150 -21.61 21.05 3.99
N TYR A 151 -21.71 19.84 3.44
CA TYR A 151 -22.25 19.58 2.10
C TYR A 151 -23.76 19.34 2.16
N SER A 152 -24.45 19.59 1.03
CA SER A 152 -25.83 19.11 0.91
C SER A 152 -25.80 17.64 0.51
N VAL A 153 -26.82 16.87 0.94
CA VAL A 153 -26.95 15.45 0.58
C VAL A 153 -26.93 15.19 -0.94
N LEU A 154 -27.28 16.20 -1.75
CA LEU A 154 -27.21 16.12 -3.21
C LEU A 154 -25.79 16.26 -3.76
N ASP A 155 -24.92 17.02 -3.07
CA ASP A 155 -23.51 17.11 -3.42
C ASP A 155 -22.79 15.79 -3.09
N ASP A 156 -23.22 15.10 -2.03
CA ASP A 156 -22.67 13.79 -1.62
C ASP A 156 -22.90 12.70 -2.66
N VAL A 157 -23.97 12.77 -3.47
CA VAL A 157 -24.22 11.83 -4.59
C VAL A 157 -23.15 11.93 -5.66
N GLU A 158 -22.80 13.14 -6.09
CA GLU A 158 -21.76 13.31 -7.13
C GLU A 158 -20.40 12.86 -6.60
N ILE A 159 -20.09 13.19 -5.34
CA ILE A 159 -18.84 12.81 -4.68
C ILE A 159 -18.75 11.28 -4.54
N ILE A 160 -19.80 10.61 -4.05
CA ILE A 160 -19.74 9.16 -3.83
C ILE A 160 -19.62 8.38 -5.14
N GLU A 161 -20.30 8.82 -6.21
CA GLU A 161 -20.19 8.21 -7.54
C GLU A 161 -18.77 8.33 -8.12
N ASP A 162 -18.17 9.52 -8.02
CA ASP A 162 -16.79 9.77 -8.46
C ASP A 162 -15.79 8.90 -7.68
N LEU A 163 -15.98 8.77 -6.36
CA LEU A 163 -15.15 7.93 -5.50
C LEU A 163 -15.27 6.43 -5.83
N ILE A 164 -16.47 5.96 -6.14
CA ILE A 164 -16.72 4.57 -6.58
C ILE A 164 -15.96 4.28 -7.87
N ASP A 165 -16.07 5.18 -8.86
CA ASP A 165 -15.42 5.03 -10.15
C ASP A 165 -13.88 5.04 -10.03
N GLU A 166 -13.34 5.95 -9.22
CA GLU A 166 -11.90 6.04 -8.97
C GLU A 166 -11.38 4.80 -8.22
N GLN A 167 -12.10 4.31 -7.22
CA GLN A 167 -11.76 3.08 -6.50
C GLN A 167 -11.76 1.86 -7.44
N ALA A 168 -12.79 1.74 -8.28
CA ALA A 168 -12.89 0.67 -9.27
C ALA A 168 -11.73 0.72 -10.28
N ARG A 169 -11.34 1.93 -10.71
CA ARG A 169 -10.18 2.15 -11.58
C ARG A 169 -8.88 1.68 -10.93
N ILE A 170 -8.57 2.15 -9.73
CA ILE A 170 -7.33 1.80 -9.02
C ILE A 170 -7.26 0.28 -8.77
N ARG A 171 -8.36 -0.34 -8.35
CA ARG A 171 -8.39 -1.78 -8.12
C ARG A 171 -8.24 -2.59 -9.41
N SER A 172 -8.84 -2.14 -10.51
CA SER A 172 -8.62 -2.74 -11.83
C SER A 172 -7.14 -2.67 -12.23
N GLU A 173 -6.48 -1.54 -11.99
CA GLU A 173 -5.04 -1.39 -12.20
C GLU A 173 -4.22 -2.35 -11.32
N LEU A 174 -4.57 -2.49 -10.05
CA LEU A 174 -3.94 -3.44 -9.13
C LEU A 174 -4.06 -4.88 -9.63
N ILE A 175 -5.27 -5.32 -10.00
CA ILE A 175 -5.52 -6.69 -10.46
C ILE A 175 -4.65 -7.01 -11.68
N ASN A 176 -4.57 -6.07 -12.63
CA ASN A 176 -3.81 -6.23 -13.87
C ASN A 176 -2.29 -6.05 -13.68
N LEU A 177 -1.83 -5.62 -12.50
CA LEU A 177 -0.42 -5.40 -12.22
C LEU A 177 0.35 -6.73 -12.11
N GLU A 178 1.29 -6.97 -13.01
CA GLU A 178 2.20 -8.12 -12.94
C GLU A 178 3.37 -7.82 -12.01
N LEU A 179 3.33 -8.38 -10.80
CA LEU A 179 4.36 -8.20 -9.79
C LEU A 179 5.29 -9.40 -9.69
N HIS A 180 6.49 -9.14 -9.17
CA HIS A 180 7.40 -10.20 -8.74
C HIS A 180 6.75 -11.03 -7.63
N LYS A 181 7.03 -12.33 -7.60
CA LYS A 181 6.38 -13.30 -6.69
C LYS A 181 6.44 -12.89 -5.21
N ASP A 182 7.51 -12.20 -4.80
CA ASP A 182 7.72 -11.77 -3.41
C ASP A 182 6.71 -10.69 -2.98
N PHE A 183 6.07 -9.98 -3.93
CA PHE A 183 5.03 -8.98 -3.66
C PHE A 183 3.60 -9.54 -3.77
N ALA A 184 3.43 -10.84 -4.00
CA ALA A 184 2.11 -11.44 -4.17
C ALA A 184 1.22 -11.30 -2.92
N ALA A 185 1.80 -11.43 -1.73
CA ALA A 185 1.09 -11.27 -0.46
C ALA A 185 0.60 -9.83 -0.28
N ALA A 186 1.47 -8.85 -0.47
CA ALA A 186 1.12 -7.43 -0.37
C ALA A 186 0.04 -7.02 -1.38
N LYS A 187 0.14 -7.51 -2.62
CA LYS A 187 -0.91 -7.29 -3.63
C LYS A 187 -2.27 -7.84 -3.18
N MET A 188 -2.25 -9.02 -2.55
CA MET A 188 -3.47 -9.67 -2.06
C MET A 188 -4.07 -8.91 -0.87
N GLU A 189 -3.25 -8.43 0.06
CA GLU A 189 -3.70 -7.60 1.19
C GLU A 189 -4.30 -6.27 0.70
N LEU A 190 -3.66 -5.61 -0.27
CA LEU A 190 -4.17 -4.38 -0.87
C LEU A 190 -5.49 -4.61 -1.64
N ASP A 191 -5.62 -5.69 -2.43
CA ASP A 191 -6.90 -6.04 -3.09
C ASP A 191 -7.98 -6.35 -2.05
N GLN A 192 -7.63 -7.00 -0.94
CA GLN A 192 -8.58 -7.29 0.14
C GLN A 192 -9.05 -6.01 0.83
N ALA A 193 -8.15 -5.09 1.15
CA ALA A 193 -8.48 -3.79 1.72
C ALA A 193 -9.39 -2.99 0.78
N MET A 194 -9.03 -2.92 -0.51
CA MET A 194 -9.82 -2.22 -1.53
C MET A 194 -11.25 -2.77 -1.65
N ARG A 195 -11.46 -4.08 -1.50
CA ARG A 195 -12.80 -4.70 -1.50
C ARG A 195 -13.64 -4.32 -0.29
N TYR A 196 -13.02 -4.12 0.87
CA TYR A 196 -13.75 -3.61 2.02
C TYR A 196 -14.17 -2.16 1.79
N LYS A 197 -13.29 -1.34 1.21
CA LYS A 197 -13.63 0.01 0.79
C LYS A 197 -14.74 0.06 -0.27
N GLU A 198 -14.73 -0.83 -1.26
CA GLU A 198 -15.85 -0.97 -2.23
C GLU A 198 -17.19 -1.24 -1.53
N ARG A 199 -17.20 -2.14 -0.53
CA ARG A 199 -18.43 -2.40 0.25
C ARG A 199 -18.86 -1.21 1.08
N PHE A 200 -17.91 -0.47 1.66
CA PHE A 200 -18.23 0.78 2.33
C PHE A 200 -18.97 1.71 1.37
N PHE A 201 -18.49 1.89 0.15
CA PHE A 201 -19.17 2.73 -0.84
C PHE A 201 -20.56 2.24 -1.22
N ASP A 202 -20.75 0.92 -1.44
CA ASP A 202 -22.08 0.34 -1.70
C ASP A 202 -23.09 0.69 -0.59
N HIS A 203 -22.62 0.74 0.67
CA HIS A 203 -23.44 1.05 1.83
C HIS A 203 -23.63 2.56 2.04
N ALA A 204 -22.57 3.37 1.84
CA ALA A 204 -22.65 4.83 1.92
C ALA A 204 -23.59 5.40 0.86
N GLU A 205 -23.50 4.93 -0.39
CA GLU A 205 -24.41 5.32 -1.48
C GLU A 205 -25.87 5.04 -1.10
N ARG A 206 -26.16 3.84 -0.56
CA ARG A 206 -27.51 3.50 -0.07
C ARG A 206 -27.97 4.43 1.06
N GLY A 207 -27.07 4.79 1.97
CA GLY A 207 -27.35 5.74 3.05
C GLY A 207 -27.75 7.12 2.52
N ILE A 208 -26.97 7.64 1.56
CA ILE A 208 -27.21 8.94 0.91
C ILE A 208 -28.58 8.94 0.22
N TYR A 209 -28.90 7.90 -0.56
CA TYR A 209 -30.21 7.83 -1.23
C TYR A 209 -31.38 7.72 -0.25
N ALA A 210 -31.23 6.97 0.85
CA ALA A 210 -32.25 6.90 1.89
C ALA A 210 -32.43 8.26 2.60
N GLU A 211 -31.35 9.00 2.81
CA GLU A 211 -31.38 10.35 3.38
C GLU A 211 -32.04 11.37 2.43
N ILE A 212 -31.82 11.25 1.11
CA ILE A 212 -32.55 12.03 0.10
C ILE A 212 -34.05 11.77 0.19
N ASP A 213 -34.46 10.50 0.27
CA ASP A 213 -35.87 10.14 0.40
C ASP A 213 -36.47 10.70 1.71
N TYR A 214 -35.72 10.67 2.82
CA TYR A 214 -36.14 11.28 4.09
C TYR A 214 -36.45 12.78 3.94
N TYR A 215 -35.51 13.56 3.40
CA TYR A 215 -35.73 15.00 3.19
C TYR A 215 -36.83 15.29 2.18
N TYR A 216 -36.99 14.43 1.16
CA TYR A 216 -38.09 14.52 0.22
C TYR A 216 -39.44 14.36 0.94
N TYR A 217 -39.61 13.34 1.78
CA TYR A 217 -40.85 13.14 2.54
C TYR A 217 -41.12 14.28 3.53
N LEU A 218 -40.09 14.79 4.22
CA LEU A 218 -40.24 15.98 5.07
C LEU A 218 -40.73 17.21 4.30
N SER A 219 -40.22 17.43 3.09
CA SER A 219 -40.67 18.55 2.25
C SER A 219 -42.15 18.42 1.83
N LEU A 220 -42.62 17.20 1.57
CA LEU A 220 -44.03 16.94 1.26
C LEU A 220 -44.93 17.11 2.50
N ILE A 221 -44.45 16.70 3.68
CA ILE A 221 -45.15 16.92 4.95
C ILE A 221 -45.33 18.42 5.20
N GLU A 222 -44.27 19.22 5.03
CA GLU A 222 -44.35 20.68 5.21
C GLU A 222 -45.37 21.32 4.23
N GLU A 223 -45.39 20.89 2.97
CA GLU A 223 -46.38 21.35 1.98
C GLU A 223 -47.82 20.99 2.40
N ASP A 224 -48.05 19.74 2.83
CA ASP A 224 -49.36 19.27 3.25
C ASP A 224 -49.82 19.90 4.58
N GLU A 225 -48.92 20.20 5.51
CA GLU A 225 -49.22 20.93 6.75
C GLU A 225 -49.67 22.36 6.47
N ILE A 226 -49.02 23.06 5.53
CA ILE A 226 -49.44 24.39 5.08
C ILE A 226 -50.84 24.33 4.47
N GLU A 227 -51.09 23.37 3.57
CA GLU A 227 -52.41 23.20 2.97
C GLU A 227 -53.49 22.86 4.02
N LEU A 228 -53.15 22.05 5.03
CA LEU A 228 -54.06 21.69 6.12
C LEU A 228 -54.42 22.91 6.99
N GLU A 229 -53.46 23.80 7.25
CA GLU A 229 -53.71 25.06 7.95
C GLU A 229 -54.67 25.97 7.14
N GLU A 230 -54.41 26.12 5.83
CA GLU A 230 -55.30 26.88 4.93
C GLU A 230 -56.71 26.30 4.88
N LEU A 231 -56.86 24.98 4.77
CA LEU A 231 -58.15 24.29 4.81
C LEU A 231 -58.88 24.52 6.14
N SER A 232 -58.16 24.45 7.26
CA SER A 232 -58.72 24.70 8.59
C SER A 232 -59.28 26.11 8.72
N GLU A 233 -58.55 27.12 8.25
CA GLU A 233 -59.05 28.49 8.22
C GLU A 233 -60.31 28.66 7.35
N LEU A 234 -60.38 27.98 6.20
CA LEU A 234 -61.53 28.04 5.31
C LEU A 234 -62.77 27.37 5.94
N ILE A 235 -62.59 26.23 6.61
CA ILE A 235 -63.65 25.50 7.33
C ILE A 235 -64.28 26.36 8.44
N GLU A 236 -63.47 27.16 9.15
CA GLU A 236 -63.95 28.07 10.18
C GLU A 236 -64.83 29.19 9.62
N LYS A 237 -64.49 29.71 8.43
CA LYS A 237 -65.16 30.84 7.78
C LYS A 237 -66.40 30.42 6.97
N GLU A 238 -66.49 29.16 6.55
CA GLU A 238 -67.56 28.67 5.68
C GLU A 238 -68.89 28.42 6.43
N GLN A 239 -70.00 28.88 5.83
CA GLN A 239 -71.36 28.75 6.38
C GLN A 239 -72.23 27.77 5.59
N ASN A 240 -71.89 27.46 4.33
CA ASN A 240 -72.54 26.44 3.55
C ASN A 240 -72.13 25.05 4.05
N THR A 241 -73.09 24.26 4.52
CA THR A 241 -72.83 22.94 5.13
C THR A 241 -72.27 21.94 4.12
N ASP A 242 -72.82 21.86 2.91
CA ASP A 242 -72.36 20.90 1.90
C ASP A 242 -70.91 21.18 1.45
N PHE A 243 -70.56 22.45 1.28
CA PHE A 243 -69.19 22.85 0.92
C PHE A 243 -68.22 22.72 2.10
N LYS A 244 -68.68 23.01 3.32
CA LYS A 244 -67.89 22.79 4.54
C LYS A 244 -67.55 21.31 4.74
N ASP A 245 -68.50 20.41 4.51
CA ASP A 245 -68.26 18.96 4.57
C ASP A 245 -67.24 18.50 3.53
N GLU A 246 -67.22 19.09 2.32
CA GLU A 246 -66.18 18.84 1.31
C GLU A 246 -64.79 19.25 1.80
N LEU A 247 -64.66 20.43 2.41
CA LEU A 247 -63.40 20.91 2.96
C LEU A 247 -62.90 20.04 4.12
N ILE A 248 -63.81 19.59 5.01
CA ILE A 248 -63.48 18.66 6.09
C ILE A 248 -62.94 17.34 5.53
N ASN A 249 -63.55 16.79 4.48
CA ASN A 249 -63.06 15.57 3.84
C ASN A 249 -61.64 15.75 3.27
N LYS A 250 -61.38 16.88 2.59
CA LYS A 250 -60.02 17.19 2.09
C LYS A 250 -59.00 17.34 3.22
N ALA A 251 -59.39 17.98 4.33
CA ALA A 251 -58.51 18.10 5.50
C ALA A 251 -58.19 16.73 6.12
N ASN A 252 -59.18 15.83 6.18
CA ASN A 252 -58.95 14.46 6.65
C ASN A 252 -58.06 13.66 5.69
N GLU A 253 -58.24 13.82 4.38
CA GLU A 253 -57.37 13.20 3.36
C GLU A 253 -55.92 13.68 3.54
N LYS A 254 -55.70 14.99 3.73
CA LYS A 254 -54.36 15.55 4.00
C LYS A 254 -53.75 15.05 5.31
N THR A 255 -54.56 14.96 6.36
CA THR A 255 -54.10 14.40 7.65
C THR A 255 -53.61 12.97 7.48
N GLN A 256 -54.34 12.15 6.70
CA GLN A 256 -53.93 10.78 6.42
C GLN A 256 -52.65 10.74 5.57
N THR A 257 -52.52 11.60 4.55
CA THR A 257 -51.28 11.68 3.76
C THR A 257 -50.08 12.05 4.63
N ILE A 258 -50.23 13.01 5.55
CA ILE A 258 -49.16 13.39 6.49
C ILE A 258 -48.76 12.21 7.38
N GLU A 259 -49.73 11.44 7.91
CA GLU A 259 -49.43 10.24 8.71
C GLU A 259 -48.64 9.21 7.88
N GLU A 260 -49.06 8.92 6.64
CA GLU A 260 -48.38 7.99 5.73
C GLU A 260 -46.97 8.48 5.34
N LEU A 261 -46.79 9.79 5.11
CA LEU A 261 -45.50 10.38 4.79
C LEU A 261 -44.54 10.36 5.99
N ASN A 262 -45.04 10.56 7.22
CA ASN A 262 -44.22 10.43 8.42
C ASN A 262 -43.69 8.99 8.58
N GLU A 263 -44.53 7.97 8.36
CA GLU A 263 -44.08 6.57 8.40
C GLU A 263 -42.99 6.30 7.35
N LEU A 264 -43.11 6.87 6.14
CA LEU A 264 -42.09 6.73 5.10
C LEU A 264 -40.80 7.47 5.44
N ALA A 265 -40.89 8.68 6.02
CA ALA A 265 -39.74 9.44 6.48
C ALA A 265 -38.96 8.67 7.56
N ASP A 266 -39.65 8.13 8.57
CA ASP A 266 -39.03 7.34 9.64
C ASP A 266 -38.29 6.10 9.07
N LEU A 267 -38.91 5.38 8.14
CA LEU A 267 -38.30 4.22 7.49
C LEU A 267 -37.04 4.59 6.68
N SER A 268 -37.10 5.70 5.94
CA SER A 268 -35.95 6.21 5.18
C SER A 268 -34.80 6.63 6.09
N TYR A 269 -35.10 7.29 7.21
CA TYR A 269 -34.09 7.66 8.21
C TYR A 269 -33.43 6.44 8.86
N GLU A 270 -34.22 5.44 9.27
CA GLU A 270 -33.70 4.20 9.85
C GLU A 270 -32.81 3.43 8.84
N GLU A 271 -33.21 3.36 7.57
CA GLU A 271 -32.40 2.73 6.52
C GLU A 271 -31.10 3.50 6.29
N ALA A 272 -31.13 4.84 6.30
CA ALA A 272 -29.93 5.65 6.14
C ALA A 272 -28.92 5.38 7.27
N LEU A 273 -29.37 5.45 8.53
CA LEU A 273 -28.55 5.18 9.69
C LEU A 273 -27.95 3.76 9.65
N HIS A 274 -28.78 2.77 9.35
CA HIS A 274 -28.33 1.38 9.28
C HIS A 274 -27.34 1.12 8.14
N ALA A 275 -27.56 1.74 6.98
CA ALA A 275 -26.65 1.64 5.85
C ALA A 275 -25.28 2.25 6.18
N TYR A 276 -25.26 3.45 6.77
CA TYR A 276 -24.01 4.07 7.23
C TYR A 276 -23.29 3.19 8.25
N GLU A 277 -23.98 2.65 9.27
CA GLU A 277 -23.37 1.76 10.28
C GLU A 277 -22.64 0.58 9.64
N GLN A 278 -23.30 -0.10 8.70
CA GLN A 278 -22.70 -1.21 7.96
C GLN A 278 -21.53 -0.77 7.09
N GLY A 279 -21.63 0.41 6.47
CA GLY A 279 -20.54 1.00 5.70
C GLY A 279 -19.30 1.23 6.57
N PHE A 280 -19.45 1.89 7.71
CA PHE A 280 -18.33 2.22 8.58
C PHE A 280 -17.65 0.99 9.19
N ASP A 281 -18.40 -0.09 9.43
CA ASP A 281 -17.84 -1.40 9.79
C ASP A 281 -16.86 -1.93 8.73
N PHE A 282 -17.15 -1.72 7.44
CA PHE A 282 -16.25 -2.11 6.36
C PHE A 282 -15.07 -1.14 6.21
N LEU A 283 -15.30 0.16 6.39
CA LEU A 283 -14.23 1.17 6.37
C LEU A 283 -13.22 0.94 7.51
N SER A 284 -13.69 0.57 8.70
CA SER A 284 -12.84 0.20 9.84
C SER A 284 -11.95 -1.01 9.53
N ARG A 285 -12.49 -2.04 8.86
CA ARG A 285 -11.68 -3.21 8.42
C ARG A 285 -10.64 -2.84 7.37
N TYR A 286 -10.98 -1.93 6.46
CA TYR A 286 -10.02 -1.36 5.51
C TYR A 286 -8.86 -0.68 6.27
N ALA A 287 -9.19 0.20 7.22
CA ALA A 287 -8.24 0.93 8.04
C ALA A 287 -7.33 -0.01 8.86
N GLU A 288 -7.88 -1.07 9.45
CA GLU A 288 -7.10 -2.09 10.18
C GLU A 288 -6.09 -2.82 9.27
N ILE A 289 -6.45 -3.14 8.03
CA ILE A 289 -5.57 -3.88 7.12
C ILE A 289 -4.41 -3.02 6.65
N LEU A 290 -4.67 -1.74 6.33
CA LEU A 290 -3.65 -0.84 5.82
C LEU A 290 -2.95 -0.01 6.92
N ASP A 291 -3.42 -0.10 8.16
CA ASP A 291 -2.92 0.67 9.31
C ASP A 291 -2.98 2.19 9.00
N VAL A 292 -4.17 2.64 8.61
CA VAL A 292 -4.51 4.03 8.24
C VAL A 292 -5.42 4.61 9.33
N GLU A 293 -5.17 5.86 9.72
CA GLU A 293 -6.05 6.63 10.60
C GLU A 293 -7.04 7.43 9.73
N LEU A 294 -8.34 7.33 10.00
CA LEU A 294 -9.41 8.04 9.29
C LEU A 294 -10.19 8.88 10.30
N GLU A 295 -10.29 10.19 10.08
CA GLU A 295 -10.96 11.12 11.02
C GLU A 295 -12.47 10.84 11.13
N THR A 296 -13.08 10.33 10.04
CA THR A 296 -14.50 9.98 10.03
C THR A 296 -14.84 8.85 11.01
N LEU A 297 -13.92 7.93 11.29
CA LEU A 297 -14.15 6.84 12.24
C LEU A 297 -14.25 7.33 13.70
N ASP A 298 -13.73 8.53 14.00
CA ASP A 298 -13.79 9.12 15.35
C ASP A 298 -15.10 9.89 15.61
N HIS A 299 -15.84 10.25 14.56
CA HIS A 299 -17.02 11.12 14.62
C HIS A 299 -18.34 10.42 14.26
N TYR A 300 -18.33 9.09 14.20
CA TYR A 300 -19.52 8.31 13.89
C TYR A 300 -20.68 8.67 14.85
N PRO A 301 -21.86 9.10 14.35
CA PRO A 301 -23.01 9.35 15.19
C PRO A 301 -23.52 8.00 15.70
N THR A 302 -23.02 7.60 16.87
CA THR A 302 -23.68 6.59 17.69
C THR A 302 -24.97 7.18 18.25
N ASP A 303 -25.97 6.34 18.53
CA ASP A 303 -27.33 6.65 19.05
C ASP A 303 -27.41 7.75 20.16
N GLU A 304 -26.30 8.17 20.76
CA GLU A 304 -26.25 9.10 21.89
C GLU A 304 -26.31 10.60 21.51
N THR A 305 -26.25 11.00 20.22
CA THR A 305 -26.19 12.44 19.84
C THR A 305 -27.50 13.14 19.51
N HIS A 306 -28.66 12.47 19.50
CA HIS A 306 -29.92 13.09 19.03
C HIS A 306 -31.06 13.20 20.05
N ASP A 307 -30.76 13.16 21.35
CA ASP A 307 -31.73 13.51 22.41
C ASP A 307 -32.08 15.03 22.47
N GLY A 308 -31.87 15.77 21.38
CA GLY A 308 -32.17 17.20 21.32
C GLY A 308 -32.03 17.84 19.95
N LEU A 309 -32.99 17.58 19.06
CA LEU A 309 -33.47 18.57 18.09
C LEU A 309 -35.00 18.61 18.12
#